data_AF-A0A373QBJ0-F1
#
_entry.id   AF-A0A373QBJ0-F1
#
_cell.length_a   1.000
_cell.length_b   1.000
_cell.length_c   1.000
_cell.angle_alpha   90.00
_cell.angle_beta   90.00
_cell.angle_gamma   90.00
#
_symmetry.space_group_name_H-M   'P 1'
#
loop_
_entity.id
_entity.type
_entity.pdbx_description
1 polymer ?
#
loop_
_entity_poly.entity_id
_entity_poly.type
_entity_poly.pdbx_seq_one_letter_code
_entity_poly.pdbx_strand_id
1 'polypeptide(L)'
;MIFMTQKLRKEIIKYMKKWISICIFTLCLIFSVNCVWAEGSLSEKQSEAISLMNDLKIYTDITEENASNAITRAEFAKIIVRVMGVESSLTNAPRRIFSDVLPDNDAAASIELLYERGIMMGYGQAEFKPDAVLTLGEAVKVMISITGYSEWAEQQGGYPSGYYATAVSNDILKGVSGAVNEEVNYTDAAVMIQNVLEGKKYRVITGYENNSVVSSDNNEEYMGYALNIYRYTGIVGAYGNTSLYSADDEYEENNVKIDNEIFETNGIDFSQYLGMKVTAYYKADDSGYYIMHVVADKKSEMIEVKSEDIAENVSKEKFEYYDNNKIKKAKISDNATFIYNGKKLDVVSDADLQADNGYVRLISNNGGSTYDTVIIKDYETFIVDKAIATDSLLYFKYDKGSLDLSNGSNITANILQRVKRLIFQVFQQEVFCRLL
;
A
#
# COMPACT_ATOMS: atom_id res chain seq x y z
N MET A 1 -40.39 -62.16 26.23
CA MET A 1 -40.69 -60.98 25.38
C MET A 1 -40.58 -59.62 26.11
N ILE A 2 -40.15 -59.55 27.38
CA ILE A 2 -40.06 -58.28 28.17
C ILE A 2 -38.60 -57.75 28.26
N PHE A 3 -37.59 -58.59 28.02
CA PHE A 3 -36.17 -58.17 28.04
C PHE A 3 -35.69 -57.47 26.76
N MET A 4 -36.31 -57.78 25.62
CA MET A 4 -35.93 -57.23 24.31
C MET A 4 -36.37 -55.75 24.15
N THR A 5 -37.40 -55.34 24.88
CA THR A 5 -37.96 -53.97 24.86
C THR A 5 -37.18 -52.96 25.71
N GLN A 6 -36.50 -53.39 26.79
CA GLN A 6 -35.66 -52.48 27.58
C GLN A 6 -34.33 -52.14 26.90
N LYS A 7 -33.72 -53.10 26.18
CA LYS A 7 -32.45 -52.88 25.47
C LYS A 7 -32.63 -51.93 24.29
N LEU A 8 -33.71 -52.11 23.52
CA LEU A 8 -34.08 -51.20 22.43
C LEU A 8 -34.38 -49.78 22.95
N ARG A 9 -35.11 -49.65 24.07
CA ARG A 9 -35.38 -48.34 24.71
C ARG A 9 -34.09 -47.63 25.15
N LYS A 10 -33.12 -48.34 25.73
CA LYS A 10 -31.84 -47.74 26.15
C LYS A 10 -31.00 -47.27 24.97
N GLU A 11 -30.99 -48.00 23.85
CA GLU A 11 -30.28 -47.57 22.65
C GLU A 11 -30.94 -46.36 21.98
N ILE A 12 -32.28 -46.34 21.86
CA ILE A 12 -33.01 -45.21 21.30
C ILE A 12 -32.79 -43.94 22.15
N ILE A 13 -32.81 -44.05 23.48
CA ILE A 13 -32.52 -42.92 24.38
C ILE A 13 -31.05 -42.46 24.26
N LYS A 14 -30.11 -43.38 24.03
CA LYS A 14 -28.69 -43.04 23.80
C LYS A 14 -28.50 -42.28 22.49
N TYR A 15 -29.17 -42.70 21.41
CA TYR A 15 -29.14 -41.98 20.13
C TYR A 15 -29.85 -40.62 20.23
N MET A 16 -31.04 -40.54 20.84
CA MET A 16 -31.75 -39.27 21.04
C MET A 16 -30.95 -38.28 21.89
N LYS A 17 -30.25 -38.72 22.95
CA LYS A 17 -29.37 -37.84 23.73
C LYS A 17 -28.17 -37.34 22.92
N LYS A 18 -27.63 -38.16 22.00
CA LYS A 18 -26.53 -37.77 21.11
C LYS A 18 -26.99 -36.70 20.11
N TRP A 19 -28.18 -36.86 19.53
CA TRP A 19 -28.78 -35.88 18.61
C TRP A 19 -29.24 -34.59 19.32
N ILE A 20 -29.78 -34.68 20.54
CA ILE A 20 -30.13 -33.51 21.35
C ILE A 20 -28.87 -32.74 21.78
N SER A 21 -27.77 -33.43 22.12
CA SER A 21 -26.47 -32.77 22.38
C SER A 21 -25.91 -32.09 21.13
N ILE A 22 -26.04 -32.70 19.95
CA ILE A 22 -25.59 -32.11 18.68
C ILE A 22 -26.43 -30.86 18.35
N CYS A 23 -27.75 -30.92 18.49
CA CYS A 23 -28.63 -29.77 18.24
C CYS A 23 -28.45 -28.63 19.25
N ILE A 24 -28.13 -28.93 20.52
CA ILE A 24 -27.83 -27.88 21.53
C ILE A 24 -26.45 -27.26 21.27
N PHE A 25 -25.47 -28.03 20.77
CA PHE A 25 -24.15 -27.51 20.42
C PHE A 25 -24.18 -26.64 19.14
N THR A 26 -24.99 -26.98 18.14
CA THR A 26 -25.22 -26.10 16.98
C THR A 26 -26.08 -24.87 17.30
N LEU A 27 -27.02 -24.96 18.25
CA LEU A 27 -27.82 -23.80 18.66
C LEU A 27 -27.03 -22.81 19.54
N CYS A 28 -26.05 -23.28 20.33
CA CYS A 28 -25.15 -22.41 21.10
C CYS A 28 -24.08 -21.72 20.23
N LEU A 29 -23.70 -22.29 19.07
CA LEU A 29 -22.79 -21.64 18.11
C LEU A 29 -23.44 -20.49 17.32
N ILE A 30 -24.77 -20.40 17.29
CA ILE A 30 -25.51 -19.32 16.60
C ILE A 30 -25.68 -18.09 17.52
N PHE A 31 -25.46 -18.22 18.83
CA PHE A 31 -25.56 -17.11 19.80
C PHE A 31 -24.22 -16.55 20.30
N SER A 32 -23.09 -17.02 19.75
CA SER A 32 -21.77 -16.41 19.96
C SER A 32 -21.22 -15.74 18.71
N VAL A 33 -22.08 -15.36 17.76
CA VAL A 33 -21.77 -14.18 16.95
C VAL A 33 -21.88 -13.01 17.91
N ASN A 34 -20.80 -12.77 18.65
CA ASN A 34 -20.49 -11.40 18.99
C ASN A 34 -20.55 -10.68 17.64
N CYS A 35 -21.53 -9.80 17.47
CA CYS A 35 -21.39 -8.71 16.54
C CYS A 35 -20.15 -7.96 17.02
N VAL A 36 -18.98 -8.41 16.53
CA VAL A 36 -17.84 -7.54 16.40
C VAL A 36 -18.35 -6.54 15.38
N TRP A 37 -18.86 -5.43 15.89
CA TRP A 37 -18.85 -4.21 15.13
C TRP A 37 -17.39 -4.06 14.73
N ALA A 38 -17.08 -4.35 13.47
CA ALA A 38 -15.81 -3.94 12.93
C ALA A 38 -15.76 -2.44 13.20
N GLU A 39 -14.86 -2.00 14.10
CA GLU A 39 -14.29 -0.67 13.94
C GLU A 39 -13.92 -0.58 12.46
N GLY A 40 -14.61 0.30 11.75
CA GLY A 40 -14.61 0.29 10.29
C GLY A 40 -13.16 0.38 9.82
N SER A 41 -12.72 -0.62 9.07
CA SER A 41 -11.45 -0.57 8.38
C SER A 41 -11.36 0.74 7.60
N LEU A 42 -10.17 1.32 7.52
CA LEU A 42 -9.93 2.50 6.70
C LEU A 42 -10.46 2.28 5.28
N SER A 43 -11.04 3.32 4.69
CA SER A 43 -11.35 3.30 3.26
C SER A 43 -10.05 3.24 2.45
N GLU A 44 -10.13 2.78 1.19
CA GLU A 44 -8.98 2.70 0.28
C GLU A 44 -8.19 4.02 0.22
N LYS A 45 -8.90 5.16 0.05
CA LYS A 45 -8.28 6.48 0.05
C LYS A 45 -7.53 6.79 1.35
N GLN A 46 -8.07 6.37 2.50
CA GLN A 46 -7.46 6.62 3.80
C GLN A 46 -6.20 5.78 3.99
N SER A 47 -6.24 4.48 3.65
CA SER A 47 -5.06 3.61 3.70
C SER A 47 -3.96 4.10 2.74
N GLU A 48 -4.31 4.53 1.53
CA GLU A 48 -3.36 5.16 0.59
C GLU A 48 -2.72 6.43 1.19
N ALA A 49 -3.53 7.32 1.76
CA ALA A 49 -3.01 8.55 2.37
C ALA A 49 -2.03 8.26 3.52
N ILE A 50 -2.38 7.32 4.41
CA ILE A 50 -1.51 6.91 5.53
C ILE A 50 -0.19 6.31 5.00
N SER A 51 -0.28 5.42 4.01
CA SER A 51 0.90 4.79 3.39
C SER A 51 1.83 5.84 2.78
N LEU A 52 1.27 6.77 2.00
CA LEU A 52 2.02 7.89 1.43
C LEU A 52 2.71 8.73 2.52
N MET A 53 2.01 9.10 3.60
CA MET A 53 2.62 9.91 4.66
C MET A 53 3.80 9.21 5.34
N ASN A 54 3.72 7.90 5.57
CA ASN A 54 4.79 7.12 6.20
C ASN A 54 5.98 6.90 5.26
N ASP A 55 5.73 6.65 3.98
CA ASP A 55 6.77 6.42 2.98
C ASP A 55 7.55 7.71 2.70
N LEU A 56 6.85 8.84 2.62
CA LEU A 56 7.46 10.16 2.49
C LEU A 56 8.08 10.69 3.80
N LYS A 57 7.99 9.93 4.90
CA LYS A 57 8.51 10.30 6.23
C LYS A 57 7.88 11.58 6.80
N ILE A 58 6.70 11.97 6.32
CA ILE A 58 5.89 13.03 6.90
C ILE A 58 5.32 12.56 8.24
N TYR A 59 4.76 11.35 8.25
CA TYR A 59 4.41 10.63 9.47
C TYR A 59 5.58 9.79 9.98
N THR A 60 5.53 9.48 11.27
CA THR A 60 6.52 8.63 11.94
C THR A 60 5.78 7.44 12.54
N ASP A 61 5.84 6.31 11.84
CA ASP A 61 5.31 5.00 12.26
C ASP A 61 3.82 4.99 12.64
N ILE A 62 2.99 5.70 11.87
CA ILE A 62 1.52 5.66 12.03
C ILE A 62 0.99 4.41 11.34
N THR A 63 0.25 3.58 12.06
CA THR A 63 -0.33 2.33 11.57
C THR A 63 -1.84 2.47 11.45
N GLU A 64 -2.51 1.55 10.77
CA GLU A 64 -3.98 1.55 10.70
C GLU A 64 -4.62 1.48 12.10
N GLU A 65 -3.96 0.85 13.07
CA GLU A 65 -4.45 0.72 14.45
C GLU A 65 -4.46 2.05 15.21
N ASN A 66 -3.52 2.96 14.93
CA ASN A 66 -3.41 4.24 15.62
C ASN A 66 -3.82 5.44 14.76
N ALA A 67 -4.14 5.23 13.47
CA ALA A 67 -4.53 6.28 12.54
C ALA A 67 -5.86 6.97 12.91
N SER A 68 -6.68 6.35 13.76
CA SER A 68 -7.92 6.94 14.30
C SER A 68 -7.69 7.83 15.53
N ASN A 69 -6.48 7.84 16.10
CA ASN A 69 -6.17 8.68 17.25
C ASN A 69 -6.13 10.16 16.87
N ALA A 70 -6.59 11.01 17.80
CA ALA A 70 -6.51 12.46 17.68
C ALA A 70 -5.05 12.94 17.65
N ILE A 71 -4.79 14.01 16.91
CA ILE A 71 -3.45 14.62 16.77
C ILE A 71 -3.33 15.81 17.72
N THR A 72 -2.24 15.88 18.46
CA THR A 72 -1.91 17.05 19.28
C THR A 72 -1.37 18.21 18.42
N ARG A 73 -1.46 19.43 18.95
CA ARG A 73 -0.90 20.62 18.29
C ARG A 73 0.61 20.52 18.05
N ALA A 74 1.35 19.93 18.99
CA ALA A 74 2.79 19.73 18.85
C ALA A 74 3.14 18.71 17.75
N GLU A 75 2.42 17.58 17.68
CA GLU A 75 2.60 16.60 16.60
C GLU A 75 2.29 17.20 15.24
N PHE A 76 1.17 17.93 15.13
CA PHE A 76 0.79 18.58 13.89
C PHE A 76 1.81 19.64 13.45
N ALA A 77 2.40 20.38 14.39
CA ALA A 77 3.48 21.32 14.06
C ALA A 77 4.68 20.62 13.40
N LYS A 78 5.12 19.47 13.94
CA LYS A 78 6.22 18.68 13.34
C LYS A 78 5.84 18.16 11.96
N ILE A 79 4.62 17.65 11.80
CA ILE A 79 4.07 17.17 10.52
C ILE A 79 4.11 18.29 9.47
N ILE A 80 3.65 19.50 9.82
CA ILE A 80 3.55 20.60 8.87
C ILE A 80 4.92 21.11 8.41
N VAL A 81 5.93 21.11 9.29
CA VAL A 81 7.31 21.40 8.89
C VAL A 81 7.82 20.42 7.82
N ARG A 82 7.49 19.13 7.96
CA ARG A 82 7.81 18.09 6.97
C ARG A 82 7.04 18.27 5.68
N VAL A 83 5.73 18.56 5.75
CA VAL A 83 4.89 18.83 4.57
C VAL A 83 5.42 20.01 3.75
N MET A 84 5.97 21.02 4.43
CA MET A 84 6.58 22.19 3.80
C MET A 84 7.99 21.95 3.26
N GLY A 85 8.62 20.81 3.59
CA GLY A 85 10.00 20.48 3.18
C GLY A 85 11.08 21.37 3.81
N VAL A 86 10.81 21.97 4.98
CA VAL A 86 11.69 22.98 5.59
C VAL A 86 12.37 22.49 6.89
N GLU A 87 12.51 21.19 7.08
CA GLU A 87 13.19 20.60 8.25
C GLU A 87 14.64 21.11 8.40
N SER A 88 15.34 21.34 7.29
CA SER A 88 16.69 21.91 7.29
C SER A 88 16.76 23.36 7.79
N SER A 89 15.61 24.04 7.92
CA SER A 89 15.50 25.40 8.47
C SER A 89 15.27 25.41 9.98
N LEU A 90 15.12 24.25 10.62
CA LEU A 90 14.92 24.17 12.07
C LEU A 90 16.19 24.62 12.83
N THR A 91 16.00 25.43 13.86
CA THR A 91 17.08 25.84 14.76
C THR A 91 17.42 24.71 15.75
N ASN A 92 18.71 24.53 16.02
CA ASN A 92 19.18 23.62 17.08
C ASN A 92 19.04 24.22 18.49
N ALA A 93 18.69 25.50 18.60
CA ALA A 93 18.56 26.21 19.85
C ALA A 93 17.28 27.07 19.82
N PRO A 94 16.10 26.44 19.94
CA PRO A 94 14.84 27.16 19.88
C PRO A 94 14.65 28.08 21.08
N ARG A 95 14.00 29.23 20.85
CA ARG A 95 13.67 30.19 21.90
C ARG A 95 12.39 29.76 22.61
N ARG A 96 12.29 30.11 23.89
CA ARG A 96 11.06 29.97 24.66
C ARG A 96 10.07 31.08 24.29
N ILE A 97 9.36 30.90 23.17
CA ILE A 97 8.33 31.83 22.68
C ILE A 97 7.06 31.73 23.53
N PHE A 98 6.68 30.52 23.91
CA PHE A 98 5.52 30.24 24.73
C PHE A 98 5.92 29.78 26.13
N SER A 99 5.12 30.13 27.12
CA SER A 99 5.40 29.82 28.52
C SER A 99 5.34 28.30 28.80
N ASP A 100 4.55 27.55 28.04
CA ASP A 100 4.30 26.12 28.15
C ASP A 100 5.10 25.26 27.14
N VAL A 101 6.00 25.88 26.36
CA VAL A 101 6.91 25.17 25.44
C VAL A 101 8.35 25.47 25.83
N LEU A 102 8.98 24.53 26.53
CA LEU A 102 10.38 24.64 26.90
C LEU A 102 11.30 24.42 25.68
N PRO A 103 12.49 25.06 25.62
CA PRO A 103 13.44 24.87 24.52
C PRO A 103 13.90 23.43 24.26
N ASP A 104 13.79 22.55 25.25
CA ASP A 104 14.14 21.12 25.15
C ASP A 104 12.96 20.22 24.76
N ASN A 105 11.76 20.78 24.56
CA ASN A 105 10.64 20.06 23.98
C ASN A 105 10.95 19.71 22.51
N ASP A 106 10.63 18.48 22.10
CA ASP A 106 10.95 17.94 20.78
C ASP A 106 10.26 18.69 19.62
N ALA A 107 9.12 19.33 19.89
CA ALA A 107 8.41 20.16 18.93
C ALA A 107 8.80 21.65 19.00
N ALA A 108 9.64 22.08 19.95
CA ALA A 108 9.92 23.51 20.19
C ALA A 108 10.42 24.25 18.95
N ALA A 109 11.36 23.66 18.20
CA ALA A 109 11.88 24.26 16.97
C ALA A 109 10.83 24.34 15.85
N SER A 110 9.96 23.34 15.75
CA SER A 110 8.87 23.34 14.76
C SER A 110 7.82 24.40 15.10
N ILE A 111 7.44 24.48 16.39
CA ILE A 111 6.50 25.48 16.90
C ILE A 111 7.04 26.89 16.68
N GLU A 112 8.32 27.13 16.98
CA GLU A 112 8.98 28.42 16.72
C GLU A 112 8.92 28.80 15.24
N LEU A 113 9.33 27.91 14.35
CA LEU A 113 9.35 28.17 12.91
C LEU A 113 7.95 28.52 12.38
N LEU A 114 6.93 27.76 12.77
CA LEU A 114 5.55 27.99 12.33
C LEU A 114 4.93 29.25 12.95
N TYR A 115 5.33 29.61 14.17
CA TYR A 115 4.95 30.87 14.79
C TYR A 115 5.54 32.08 14.06
N GLU A 116 6.84 32.04 13.75
CA GLU A 116 7.52 33.12 13.03
C GLU A 116 6.95 33.33 11.62
N ARG A 117 6.47 32.26 11.00
CA ARG A 117 5.78 32.30 9.69
C ARG A 117 4.29 32.65 9.79
N GLY A 118 3.74 32.85 10.99
CA GLY A 118 2.33 33.17 11.20
C GLY A 118 1.36 32.04 10.87
N ILE A 119 1.84 30.79 10.79
CA ILE A 119 1.06 29.60 10.39
C ILE A 119 0.33 29.00 11.61
N MET A 120 1.05 28.82 12.71
CA MET A 120 0.48 28.32 13.97
C MET A 120 0.70 29.33 15.09
N MET A 121 -0.40 29.86 15.62
CA MET A 121 -0.39 30.85 16.70
C MET A 121 -0.78 30.21 18.03
N GLY A 122 -0.28 30.77 19.13
CA GLY A 122 -0.70 30.41 20.48
C GLY A 122 -2.04 31.04 20.89
N TYR A 123 -2.50 30.69 22.08
CA TYR A 123 -3.70 31.22 22.72
C TYR A 123 -3.34 32.27 23.77
N GLY A 124 -4.19 33.30 23.88
CA GLY A 124 -4.21 34.22 25.02
C GLY A 124 -2.83 34.73 25.47
N GLN A 125 -2.54 34.57 26.76
CA GLN A 125 -1.37 35.11 27.47
C GLN A 125 -0.11 34.23 27.29
N ALA A 126 0.30 34.00 26.04
CA ALA A 126 1.55 33.31 25.67
C ALA A 126 1.61 31.80 25.91
N GLU A 127 0.50 31.07 25.74
CA GLU A 127 0.47 29.60 25.73
C GLU A 127 0.32 29.04 24.31
N PHE A 128 0.96 27.92 24.00
CA PHE A 128 0.76 27.20 22.75
C PHE A 128 -0.20 26.01 22.90
N LYS A 129 -0.23 25.39 24.07
CA LYS A 129 -0.92 24.14 24.42
C LYS A 129 -0.46 22.95 23.56
N PRO A 130 0.81 22.53 23.69
CA PRO A 130 1.39 21.50 22.82
C PRO A 130 0.64 20.17 22.87
N ASP A 131 0.16 19.76 24.04
CA ASP A 131 -0.54 18.48 24.27
C ASP A 131 -2.05 18.55 24.00
N ALA A 132 -2.60 19.73 23.67
CA ALA A 132 -4.01 19.84 23.33
C ALA A 132 -4.25 19.24 21.94
N VAL A 133 -5.31 18.45 21.83
CA VAL A 133 -5.81 17.90 20.57
C VAL A 133 -6.25 19.03 19.64
N LEU A 134 -5.92 18.88 18.37
CA LEU A 134 -6.23 19.85 17.32
C LEU A 134 -7.68 19.65 16.84
N THR A 135 -8.39 20.74 16.60
CA THR A 135 -9.69 20.68 15.92
C THR A 135 -9.54 20.72 14.39
N LEU A 136 -10.53 20.20 13.66
CA LEU A 136 -10.57 20.27 12.19
C LEU A 136 -10.46 21.72 11.69
N GLY A 137 -11.11 22.68 12.36
CA GLY A 137 -11.01 24.09 12.03
C GLY A 137 -9.60 24.64 12.12
N GLU A 138 -8.86 24.25 13.16
CA GLU A 138 -7.45 24.65 13.34
C GLU A 138 -6.54 24.00 12.30
N ALA A 139 -6.75 22.71 11.99
CA ALA A 139 -6.03 22.03 10.92
C ALA A 139 -6.26 22.72 9.56
N VAL A 140 -7.52 23.03 9.23
CA VAL A 140 -7.91 23.77 8.02
C VAL A 140 -7.22 25.12 7.95
N LYS A 141 -7.17 25.87 9.06
CA LYS A 141 -6.46 27.16 9.13
C LYS A 141 -4.99 27.00 8.75
N VAL A 142 -4.33 25.98 9.28
CA VAL A 142 -2.93 25.69 8.98
C VAL A 142 -2.74 25.29 7.51
N MET A 143 -3.58 24.39 6.97
CA MET A 143 -3.48 23.96 5.55
C MET A 143 -3.67 25.14 4.58
N ILE A 144 -4.59 26.06 4.88
CA ILE A 144 -4.78 27.30 4.11
C ILE A 144 -3.58 28.25 4.21
N SER A 145 -2.92 28.25 5.37
CA SER A 145 -1.76 29.10 5.60
C SER A 145 -0.54 28.62 4.82
N ILE A 146 -0.26 27.32 4.82
CA ILE A 146 0.88 26.77 4.06
C ILE A 146 0.68 26.80 2.54
N THR A 147 -0.56 26.91 2.08
CA THR A 147 -0.91 27.07 0.65
C THR A 147 -1.00 28.54 0.22
N GLY A 148 -0.73 29.51 1.12
CA GLY A 148 -0.65 30.93 0.78
C GLY A 148 -2.01 31.63 0.59
N TYR A 149 -3.10 31.05 1.07
CA TYR A 149 -4.45 31.62 0.90
C TYR A 149 -5.00 32.34 2.15
N SER A 150 -4.21 32.54 3.20
CA SER A 150 -4.70 33.19 4.44
C SER A 150 -5.35 34.54 4.19
N GLU A 151 -4.72 35.43 3.41
CA GLU A 151 -5.30 36.75 3.11
C GLU A 151 -6.66 36.65 2.38
N TRP A 152 -6.76 35.73 1.43
CA TRP A 152 -8.01 35.47 0.72
C TRP A 152 -9.09 34.96 1.68
N ALA A 153 -8.74 34.00 2.54
CA ALA A 153 -9.65 33.47 3.54
C ALA A 153 -10.13 34.53 4.53
N GLU A 154 -9.26 35.47 4.94
CA GLU A 154 -9.66 36.60 5.77
C GLU A 154 -10.69 37.50 5.08
N GLN A 155 -10.50 37.79 3.79
CA GLN A 155 -11.45 38.59 2.99
C GLN A 155 -12.79 37.85 2.77
N GLN A 156 -12.79 36.52 2.74
CA GLN A 156 -14.00 35.68 2.60
C GLN A 156 -14.76 35.45 3.92
N GLY A 157 -14.52 36.28 4.94
CA GLY A 157 -15.27 36.24 6.20
C GLY A 157 -14.48 35.72 7.40
N GLY A 158 -13.16 35.58 7.27
CA GLY A 158 -12.27 35.32 8.40
C GLY A 158 -12.40 33.92 9.00
N TYR A 159 -11.66 33.68 10.07
CA TYR A 159 -11.70 32.42 10.78
C TYR A 159 -13.01 32.27 11.60
N PRO A 160 -13.72 31.13 11.52
CA PRO A 160 -13.39 29.94 10.72
C PRO A 160 -14.00 29.92 9.31
N SER A 161 -15.05 30.72 9.04
CA SER A 161 -15.90 30.58 7.86
C SER A 161 -15.18 30.74 6.52
N GLY A 162 -14.38 31.79 6.36
CA GLY A 162 -13.63 32.06 5.12
C GLY A 162 -12.53 31.04 4.87
N TYR A 163 -11.88 30.54 5.93
CA TYR A 163 -10.87 29.47 5.84
C TYR A 163 -11.51 28.16 5.38
N TYR A 164 -12.64 27.78 5.97
CA TYR A 164 -13.34 26.56 5.61
C TYR A 164 -13.88 26.61 4.17
N ALA A 165 -14.49 27.74 3.77
CA ALA A 165 -14.96 27.95 2.41
C ALA A 165 -13.81 27.85 1.39
N THR A 166 -12.67 28.46 1.70
CA THR A 166 -11.47 28.39 0.86
C THR A 166 -10.95 26.96 0.75
N ALA A 167 -10.89 26.22 1.86
CA ALA A 167 -10.41 24.83 1.89
C ALA A 167 -11.29 23.89 1.06
N VAL A 168 -12.62 24.07 1.10
CA VAL A 168 -13.55 23.36 0.22
C VAL A 168 -13.29 23.72 -1.25
N SER A 169 -13.16 25.01 -1.58
CA SER A 169 -12.94 25.45 -2.97
C SER A 169 -11.60 24.98 -3.55
N ASN A 170 -10.62 24.72 -2.67
CA ASN A 170 -9.31 24.21 -3.02
C ASN A 170 -9.18 22.69 -2.93
N ASP A 171 -10.29 21.97 -2.73
CA ASP A 171 -10.34 20.50 -2.63
C ASP A 171 -9.55 19.91 -1.44
N ILE A 172 -9.11 20.74 -0.49
CA ILE A 172 -8.33 20.31 0.70
C ILE A 172 -9.13 19.36 1.57
N LEU A 173 -10.44 19.60 1.70
CA LEU A 173 -11.36 18.79 2.51
C LEU A 173 -12.00 17.62 1.74
N LYS A 174 -11.56 17.33 0.51
CA LYS A 174 -12.16 16.27 -0.30
C LYS A 174 -11.91 14.90 0.34
N GLY A 175 -12.97 14.23 0.78
CA GLY A 175 -12.89 12.94 1.46
C GLY A 175 -12.59 13.03 2.96
N VAL A 176 -12.72 14.23 3.53
CA VAL A 176 -12.64 14.47 4.97
C VAL A 176 -14.04 14.83 5.47
N SER A 177 -14.46 14.20 6.56
CA SER A 177 -15.75 14.47 7.19
C SER A 177 -15.54 14.91 8.62
N GLY A 178 -16.26 15.93 9.06
CA GLY A 178 -16.24 16.39 10.45
C GLY A 178 -16.72 17.82 10.58
N ALA A 179 -17.10 18.21 11.79
CA ALA A 179 -17.43 19.59 12.12
C ALA A 179 -16.18 20.40 12.45
N VAL A 180 -16.26 21.72 12.29
CA VAL A 180 -15.13 22.65 12.53
C VAL A 180 -14.53 22.53 13.93
N ASN A 181 -15.34 22.15 14.93
CA ASN A 181 -14.94 22.03 16.33
C ASN A 181 -14.65 20.58 16.77
N GLU A 182 -14.75 19.61 15.86
CA GLU A 182 -14.39 18.21 16.15
C GLU A 182 -12.87 18.03 16.09
N GLU A 183 -12.38 17.09 16.89
CA GLU A 183 -10.97 16.71 16.92
C GLU A 183 -10.56 16.05 15.60
N VAL A 184 -9.37 16.38 15.09
CA VAL A 184 -8.83 15.75 13.89
C VAL A 184 -7.91 14.59 14.26
N ASN A 185 -8.10 13.45 13.58
CA ASN A 185 -7.25 12.27 13.72
C ASN A 185 -6.20 12.19 12.60
N TYR A 186 -5.24 11.26 12.74
CA TYR A 186 -4.17 11.02 11.76
C TYR A 186 -4.69 10.68 10.36
N THR A 187 -5.80 9.96 10.26
CA THR A 187 -6.44 9.60 8.99
C THR A 187 -6.92 10.84 8.23
N ASP A 188 -7.73 11.68 8.87
CA ASP A 188 -8.31 12.88 8.25
C ASP A 188 -7.22 13.91 7.91
N ALA A 189 -6.21 14.05 8.78
CA ALA A 189 -5.06 14.88 8.50
C ALA A 189 -4.25 14.36 7.30
N ALA A 190 -4.04 13.04 7.18
CA ALA A 190 -3.32 12.45 6.06
C ALA A 190 -4.05 12.73 4.74
N VAL A 191 -5.37 12.60 4.72
CA VAL A 191 -6.19 12.91 3.54
C VAL A 191 -6.10 14.40 3.19
N MET A 192 -6.15 15.31 4.17
CA MET A 192 -5.97 16.76 3.91
C MET A 192 -4.58 17.06 3.35
N ILE A 193 -3.54 16.47 3.93
CA ILE A 193 -2.16 16.65 3.51
C ILE A 193 -1.97 16.10 2.10
N GLN A 194 -2.45 14.90 1.80
CA GLN A 194 -2.42 14.32 0.45
C GLN A 194 -3.11 15.24 -0.57
N ASN A 195 -4.32 15.74 -0.26
CA ASN A 195 -5.03 16.66 -1.14
C ASN A 195 -4.24 17.95 -1.41
N VAL A 196 -3.49 18.46 -0.42
CA VAL A 196 -2.61 19.63 -0.61
C VAL A 196 -1.38 19.27 -1.44
N LEU A 197 -0.67 18.20 -1.10
CA LEU A 197 0.54 17.76 -1.79
C LEU A 197 0.26 17.49 -3.28
N GLU A 198 -0.81 16.78 -3.59
CA GLU A 198 -1.21 16.48 -4.98
C GLU A 198 -1.95 17.64 -5.66
N GLY A 199 -2.26 18.70 -4.91
CA GLY A 199 -2.98 19.88 -5.38
C GLY A 199 -2.09 20.90 -6.07
N LYS A 200 -2.65 21.62 -7.04
CA LYS A 200 -1.99 22.74 -7.75
C LYS A 200 -2.44 24.11 -7.25
N LYS A 201 -3.45 24.14 -6.38
CA LYS A 201 -4.03 25.36 -5.83
C LYS A 201 -3.21 25.78 -4.62
N TYR A 202 -2.13 26.53 -4.86
CA TYR A 202 -1.35 27.22 -3.84
C TYR A 202 -0.68 28.46 -4.44
N ARG A 203 -0.40 29.44 -3.59
CA ARG A 203 0.24 30.70 -3.95
C ARG A 203 1.64 30.75 -3.39
N VAL A 204 2.61 31.10 -4.24
CA VAL A 204 4.00 31.34 -3.82
C VAL A 204 4.25 32.83 -3.79
N ILE A 205 4.99 33.28 -2.78
CA ILE A 205 5.42 34.68 -2.68
C ILE A 205 6.50 34.92 -3.74
N THR A 206 6.21 35.76 -4.71
CA THR A 206 7.12 36.11 -5.81
C THR A 206 7.84 37.44 -5.61
N GLY A 207 7.42 38.24 -4.62
CA GLY A 207 8.09 39.47 -4.25
C GLY A 207 7.27 40.37 -3.32
N TYR A 208 7.73 41.60 -3.15
CA TYR A 208 7.05 42.66 -2.42
C TYR A 208 6.85 43.87 -3.32
N GLU A 209 5.62 44.33 -3.48
CA GLU A 209 5.28 45.60 -4.14
C GLU A 209 4.52 46.49 -3.16
N ASN A 210 4.95 47.74 -2.99
CA ASN A 210 4.30 48.72 -2.11
C ASN A 210 4.01 48.20 -0.69
N ASN A 211 4.94 47.43 -0.10
CA ASN A 211 4.79 46.83 1.23
C ASN A 211 3.69 45.75 1.33
N SER A 212 3.22 45.24 0.19
CA SER A 212 2.29 44.12 0.05
C SER A 212 2.98 42.94 -0.61
N VAL A 213 2.60 41.73 -0.20
CA VAL A 213 3.08 40.47 -0.75
C VAL A 213 2.53 40.31 -2.17
N VAL A 214 3.39 40.16 -3.16
CA VAL A 214 3.00 39.72 -4.50
C VAL A 214 3.13 38.21 -4.55
N SER A 215 2.11 37.55 -5.06
CA SER A 215 2.10 36.11 -5.24
C SER A 215 1.49 35.72 -6.58
N SER A 216 1.96 34.61 -7.13
CA SER A 216 1.43 34.02 -8.35
C SER A 216 0.77 32.67 -8.07
N ASP A 217 -0.19 32.32 -8.91
CA ASP A 217 -0.68 30.96 -9.00
C ASP A 217 0.41 30.07 -9.62
N ASN A 218 0.43 28.80 -9.21
CA ASN A 218 1.38 27.81 -9.68
C ASN A 218 0.71 26.75 -10.56
N ASN A 219 1.44 26.24 -11.56
CA ASN A 219 0.95 25.20 -12.47
C ASN A 219 1.43 23.79 -12.08
N GLU A 220 2.34 23.71 -11.12
CA GLU A 220 2.93 22.48 -10.59
C GLU A 220 2.17 22.03 -9.34
N GLU A 221 2.35 20.76 -8.94
CA GLU A 221 1.79 20.24 -7.69
C GLU A 221 2.58 20.77 -6.48
N TYR A 222 1.91 20.99 -5.35
CA TYR A 222 2.56 21.49 -4.13
C TYR A 222 3.69 20.55 -3.68
N MET A 223 3.52 19.24 -3.86
CA MET A 223 4.53 18.22 -3.57
C MET A 223 5.85 18.47 -4.32
N GLY A 224 5.77 18.82 -5.60
CA GLY A 224 6.94 19.14 -6.42
C GLY A 224 7.65 20.39 -5.90
N TYR A 225 6.87 21.43 -5.58
CA TYR A 225 7.40 22.68 -5.04
C TYR A 225 8.02 22.52 -3.64
N ALA A 226 7.33 21.87 -2.71
CA ALA A 226 7.73 21.80 -1.30
C ALA A 226 8.76 20.70 -1.03
N LEU A 227 8.61 19.53 -1.66
CA LEU A 227 9.37 18.32 -1.30
C LEU A 227 10.32 17.83 -2.40
N ASN A 228 10.30 18.47 -3.58
CA ASN A 228 11.01 18.01 -4.78
C ASN A 228 10.61 16.56 -5.17
N ILE A 229 9.34 16.21 -4.97
CA ILE A 229 8.77 14.89 -5.31
C ILE A 229 7.76 15.06 -6.44
N TYR A 230 7.87 14.21 -7.45
CA TYR A 230 7.08 14.21 -8.67
C TYR A 230 6.31 12.90 -8.83
N ARG A 231 5.31 12.89 -9.71
CA ARG A 231 4.50 11.70 -10.02
C ARG A 231 4.72 11.24 -11.46
N TYR A 232 4.89 9.93 -11.64
CA TYR A 232 4.92 9.28 -12.94
C TYR A 232 3.89 8.15 -12.96
N THR A 233 3.00 8.15 -13.95
CA THR A 233 1.97 7.12 -14.09
C THR A 233 2.22 6.30 -15.34
N GLY A 234 2.31 4.98 -15.18
CA GLY A 234 2.56 4.05 -16.29
C GLY A 234 2.42 2.59 -15.87
N ILE A 235 2.61 1.67 -16.81
CA ILE A 235 2.57 0.23 -16.54
C ILE A 235 3.95 -0.24 -16.09
N VAL A 236 4.00 -1.00 -14.99
CA VAL A 236 5.24 -1.67 -14.58
C VAL A 236 5.55 -2.78 -15.59
N GLY A 237 6.43 -2.47 -16.52
CA GLY A 237 6.77 -3.34 -17.65
C GLY A 237 7.91 -4.30 -17.35
N ALA A 238 8.76 -4.00 -16.37
CA ALA A 238 9.80 -4.92 -15.93
C ALA A 238 10.26 -4.66 -14.50
N TYR A 239 10.63 -5.73 -13.80
CA TYR A 239 11.23 -5.68 -12.47
C TYR A 239 11.97 -6.99 -12.18
N GLY A 240 13.19 -6.89 -11.64
CA GLY A 240 14.09 -8.02 -11.46
C GLY A 240 14.29 -8.79 -12.78
N ASN A 241 14.06 -10.10 -12.74
CA ASN A 241 14.28 -10.98 -13.90
C ASN A 241 13.08 -11.06 -14.86
N THR A 242 12.03 -10.27 -14.64
CA THR A 242 10.80 -10.36 -15.44
C THR A 242 10.56 -9.11 -16.26
N SER A 243 10.29 -9.29 -17.56
CA SER A 243 9.97 -8.23 -18.52
C SER A 243 8.76 -8.60 -19.36
N LEU A 244 7.85 -7.65 -19.56
CA LEU A 244 6.71 -7.75 -20.47
C LEU A 244 7.11 -7.52 -21.94
N TYR A 245 8.32 -7.01 -22.17
CA TYR A 245 8.78 -6.61 -23.50
C TYR A 245 9.49 -7.75 -24.23
N SER A 246 10.44 -8.40 -23.58
CA SER A 246 11.27 -9.47 -24.13
C SER A 246 11.62 -10.51 -23.06
N ALA A 247 11.79 -11.78 -23.46
CA ALA A 247 12.29 -12.83 -22.57
C ALA A 247 13.78 -12.67 -22.21
N ASP A 248 14.53 -11.96 -23.06
CA ASP A 248 15.98 -11.77 -22.90
C ASP A 248 16.34 -10.49 -22.14
N ASP A 249 15.34 -9.66 -21.81
CA ASP A 249 15.60 -8.46 -21.02
C ASP A 249 15.86 -8.86 -19.56
N GLU A 250 17.01 -8.41 -19.04
CA GLU A 250 17.35 -8.50 -17.62
C GLU A 250 17.51 -7.09 -17.06
N TYR A 251 16.90 -6.86 -15.90
CA TYR A 251 17.02 -5.60 -15.17
C TYR A 251 17.67 -5.88 -13.82
N GLU A 252 18.47 -4.91 -13.34
CA GLU A 252 19.02 -4.99 -11.99
C GLU A 252 17.88 -5.09 -10.98
N GLU A 253 18.06 -5.89 -9.92
CA GLU A 253 17.02 -6.16 -8.91
C GLU A 253 16.51 -4.87 -8.22
N ASN A 254 17.35 -3.83 -8.19
CA ASN A 254 17.01 -2.53 -7.61
C ASN A 254 16.36 -1.55 -8.61
N ASN A 255 16.12 -1.98 -9.85
CA ASN A 255 15.53 -1.14 -10.89
C ASN A 255 14.17 -1.64 -11.32
N VAL A 256 13.27 -0.70 -11.57
CA VAL A 256 11.95 -0.96 -12.14
C VAL A 256 11.77 -0.15 -13.40
N LYS A 257 11.20 -0.77 -14.43
CA LYS A 257 10.79 -0.08 -15.66
C LYS A 257 9.30 0.20 -15.63
N ILE A 258 8.92 1.46 -15.69
CA ILE A 258 7.54 1.93 -15.77
C ILE A 258 7.37 2.63 -17.11
N ASP A 259 6.59 2.04 -18.01
CA ASP A 259 6.51 2.40 -19.43
C ASP A 259 7.90 2.58 -20.08
N ASN A 260 8.31 3.82 -20.32
CA ASN A 260 9.56 4.14 -21.01
C ASN A 260 10.70 4.56 -20.06
N GLU A 261 10.41 4.73 -18.78
CA GLU A 261 11.36 5.24 -17.79
C GLU A 261 11.82 4.13 -16.86
N ILE A 262 13.08 4.24 -16.40
CA ILE A 262 13.68 3.33 -15.43
C ILE A 262 13.91 4.12 -14.14
N PHE A 263 13.53 3.51 -13.01
CA PHE A 263 13.66 4.09 -11.68
C PHE A 263 14.40 3.13 -10.76
N GLU A 264 15.17 3.68 -9.83
CA GLU A 264 15.64 2.93 -8.66
C GLU A 264 14.49 2.72 -7.68
N THR A 265 14.34 1.50 -7.19
CA THR A 265 13.18 1.09 -6.36
C THR A 265 13.28 1.58 -4.93
N ASN A 266 14.47 1.99 -4.48
CA ASN A 266 14.78 2.38 -3.10
C ASN A 266 14.29 1.33 -2.06
N GLY A 267 14.39 0.05 -2.41
CA GLY A 267 14.01 -1.07 -1.55
C GLY A 267 12.52 -1.46 -1.60
N ILE A 268 11.71 -0.80 -2.43
CA ILE A 268 10.31 -1.19 -2.67
C ILE A 268 10.27 -2.43 -3.57
N ASP A 269 9.51 -3.45 -3.17
CA ASP A 269 9.28 -4.64 -3.99
C ASP A 269 8.18 -4.41 -5.03
N PHE A 270 8.56 -4.44 -6.31
CA PHE A 270 7.63 -4.27 -7.43
C PHE A 270 7.01 -5.56 -7.95
N SER A 271 7.29 -6.72 -7.35
CA SER A 271 6.79 -8.03 -7.79
C SER A 271 5.26 -8.10 -7.87
N GLN A 272 4.55 -7.41 -6.97
CA GLN A 272 3.09 -7.37 -6.97
C GLN A 272 2.51 -6.39 -8.01
N TYR A 273 3.30 -5.39 -8.42
CA TYR A 273 2.86 -4.34 -9.35
C TYR A 273 3.21 -4.66 -10.80
N LEU A 274 4.00 -5.69 -11.08
CA LEU A 274 4.36 -6.08 -12.44
C LEU A 274 3.11 -6.29 -13.31
N GLY A 275 3.04 -5.57 -14.44
CA GLY A 275 1.88 -5.53 -15.35
C GLY A 275 0.73 -4.64 -14.91
N MET A 276 0.78 -4.10 -13.70
CA MET A 276 -0.20 -3.12 -13.21
C MET A 276 0.18 -1.72 -13.65
N LYS A 277 -0.83 -0.92 -13.93
CA LYS A 277 -0.69 0.52 -14.04
C LYS A 277 -0.56 1.10 -12.64
N VAL A 278 0.49 1.87 -12.41
CA VAL A 278 0.80 2.48 -11.11
C VAL A 278 1.01 3.97 -11.25
N THR A 279 0.89 4.69 -10.13
CA THR A 279 1.47 6.02 -9.96
C THR A 279 2.64 5.91 -9.00
N ALA A 280 3.84 6.17 -9.53
CA ALA A 280 5.09 6.26 -8.81
C ALA A 280 5.32 7.69 -8.33
N TYR A 281 5.57 7.87 -7.05
CA TYR A 281 6.08 9.10 -6.46
C TYR A 281 7.58 8.98 -6.41
N TYR A 282 8.29 9.87 -7.08
CA TYR A 282 9.73 9.77 -7.23
C TYR A 282 10.38 11.12 -7.00
N LYS A 283 11.65 11.10 -6.65
CA LYS A 283 12.52 12.28 -6.68
C LYS A 283 13.53 12.12 -7.81
N ALA A 284 14.07 13.25 -8.25
CA ALA A 284 15.09 13.31 -9.28
C ALA A 284 16.32 14.05 -8.74
N ASP A 285 17.50 13.50 -9.00
CA ASP A 285 18.79 14.16 -8.80
C ASP A 285 19.78 13.80 -9.91
N ASP A 286 21.05 14.18 -9.75
CA ASP A 286 22.11 13.93 -10.73
C ASP A 286 22.39 12.43 -10.97
N SER A 287 21.98 11.56 -10.05
CA SER A 287 22.19 10.10 -10.12
C SER A 287 21.04 9.39 -10.84
N GLY A 288 19.84 9.99 -10.87
CA GLY A 288 18.69 9.44 -11.59
C GLY A 288 17.37 9.67 -10.87
N TYR A 289 16.43 8.75 -11.09
CA TYR A 289 15.09 8.78 -10.50
C TYR A 289 14.92 7.69 -9.46
N TYR A 290 14.44 8.06 -8.27
CA TYR A 290 14.31 7.15 -7.14
C TYR A 290 12.89 7.18 -6.59
N ILE A 291 12.26 6.01 -6.53
CA ILE A 291 10.87 5.84 -6.08
C ILE A 291 10.81 6.00 -4.56
N MET A 292 9.92 6.87 -4.10
CA MET A 292 9.61 7.09 -2.70
C MET A 292 8.34 6.36 -2.26
N HIS A 293 7.35 6.25 -3.15
CA HIS A 293 6.09 5.57 -2.89
C HIS A 293 5.47 5.10 -4.20
N VAL A 294 4.66 4.05 -4.17
CA VAL A 294 3.94 3.54 -5.34
C VAL A 294 2.53 3.11 -4.95
N VAL A 295 1.57 3.46 -5.79
CA VAL A 295 0.16 3.08 -5.65
C VAL A 295 -0.37 2.55 -6.97
N ALA A 296 -1.17 1.47 -6.91
CA ALA A 296 -1.83 0.95 -8.10
C ALA A 296 -2.93 1.92 -8.57
N ASP A 297 -3.11 2.06 -9.89
CA ASP A 297 -4.25 2.80 -10.43
C ASP A 297 -5.54 2.08 -10.02
N LYS A 298 -6.58 2.82 -9.62
CA LYS A 298 -7.90 2.27 -9.26
C LYS A 298 -8.57 1.41 -10.34
N LYS A 299 -8.13 1.52 -11.60
CA LYS A 299 -8.59 0.68 -12.71
C LYS A 299 -7.68 -0.53 -12.97
N SER A 300 -6.59 -0.64 -12.22
CA SER A 300 -5.69 -1.77 -12.24
C SER A 300 -6.24 -2.84 -11.30
N GLU A 301 -6.92 -3.83 -11.88
CA GLU A 301 -7.46 -4.97 -11.14
C GLU A 301 -6.54 -6.18 -11.32
N MET A 302 -6.38 -6.94 -10.25
CA MET A 302 -5.60 -8.17 -10.23
C MET A 302 -6.42 -9.28 -9.59
N ILE A 303 -6.46 -10.43 -10.25
CA ILE A 303 -6.93 -11.67 -9.65
C ILE A 303 -5.79 -12.68 -9.67
N GLU A 304 -5.58 -13.36 -8.56
CA GLU A 304 -4.64 -14.46 -8.46
C GLU A 304 -5.42 -15.73 -8.17
N VAL A 305 -5.34 -16.69 -9.10
CA VAL A 305 -6.04 -17.97 -9.02
C VAL A 305 -5.00 -19.05 -8.77
N LYS A 306 -5.05 -19.67 -7.60
CA LYS A 306 -4.19 -20.80 -7.25
C LYS A 306 -4.51 -22.01 -8.12
N SER A 307 -3.53 -22.86 -8.37
CA SER A 307 -3.70 -24.05 -9.22
C SER A 307 -4.89 -24.93 -8.82
N GLU A 308 -5.14 -25.10 -7.52
CA GLU A 308 -6.27 -25.88 -6.98
C GLU A 308 -7.66 -25.30 -7.30
N ASP A 309 -7.73 -24.00 -7.58
CA ASP A 309 -8.96 -23.27 -7.91
C ASP A 309 -9.16 -23.09 -9.43
N ILE A 310 -8.19 -23.46 -10.26
CA ILE A 310 -8.31 -23.42 -11.73
C ILE A 310 -9.25 -24.55 -12.18
N ALA A 311 -10.25 -24.23 -13.03
CA ALA A 311 -11.16 -25.26 -13.55
C ALA A 311 -10.45 -26.18 -14.57
N GLU A 312 -10.89 -27.42 -14.72
CA GLU A 312 -10.19 -28.45 -15.52
C GLU A 312 -9.99 -28.13 -17.01
N ASN A 313 -10.77 -27.22 -17.60
CA ASN A 313 -10.73 -26.93 -19.04
C ASN A 313 -10.70 -25.42 -19.29
N VAL A 314 -9.57 -24.79 -19.00
CA VAL A 314 -9.33 -23.38 -19.31
C VAL A 314 -8.79 -23.18 -20.73
N SER A 315 -9.12 -22.04 -21.32
CA SER A 315 -8.52 -21.56 -22.56
C SER A 315 -8.36 -20.06 -22.54
N LYS A 316 -7.65 -19.49 -23.53
CA LYS A 316 -7.54 -18.02 -23.67
C LYS A 316 -8.91 -17.33 -23.80
N GLU A 317 -9.84 -17.95 -24.50
CA GLU A 317 -11.19 -17.40 -24.68
C GLU A 317 -12.03 -17.47 -23.40
N LYS A 318 -11.70 -18.41 -22.51
CA LYS A 318 -12.52 -18.77 -21.35
C LYS A 318 -11.65 -19.30 -20.22
N PHE A 319 -11.14 -18.39 -19.40
CA PHE A 319 -10.47 -18.77 -18.15
C PHE A 319 -11.52 -18.91 -17.05
N GLU A 320 -11.78 -20.15 -16.62
CA GLU A 320 -12.72 -20.51 -15.57
C GLU A 320 -12.00 -20.89 -14.28
N TYR A 321 -12.51 -20.42 -13.15
CA TYR A 321 -11.92 -20.70 -11.84
C TYR A 321 -12.99 -20.72 -10.75
N TYR A 322 -12.69 -21.36 -9.62
CA TYR A 322 -13.53 -21.42 -8.45
C TYR A 322 -13.19 -20.27 -7.49
N ASP A 323 -14.22 -19.56 -7.03
CA ASP A 323 -14.14 -18.60 -5.94
C ASP A 323 -15.29 -18.87 -4.99
N ASN A 324 -14.97 -19.24 -3.74
CA ASN A 324 -15.95 -19.63 -2.73
C ASN A 324 -16.96 -20.68 -3.23
N ASN A 325 -16.43 -21.73 -3.89
CA ASN A 325 -17.18 -22.82 -4.53
C ASN A 325 -18.12 -22.40 -5.68
N LYS A 326 -17.96 -21.20 -6.24
CA LYS A 326 -18.69 -20.75 -7.42
C LYS A 326 -17.74 -20.60 -8.59
N ILE A 327 -18.17 -21.07 -9.77
CA ILE A 327 -17.41 -20.87 -11.01
C ILE A 327 -17.53 -19.40 -11.43
N LYS A 328 -16.39 -18.74 -11.55
CA LYS A 328 -16.22 -17.42 -12.16
C LYS A 328 -15.51 -17.55 -13.51
N LYS A 329 -15.63 -16.49 -14.31
CA LYS A 329 -15.05 -16.41 -15.65
C LYS A 329 -14.25 -15.11 -15.77
N ALA A 330 -13.03 -15.23 -16.25
CA ALA A 330 -12.19 -14.10 -16.64
C ALA A 330 -11.98 -14.13 -18.15
N LYS A 331 -12.12 -12.96 -18.79
CA LYS A 331 -11.89 -12.81 -20.22
C LYS A 331 -10.47 -12.28 -20.43
N ILE A 332 -9.60 -13.10 -21.01
CA ILE A 332 -8.25 -12.68 -21.38
C ILE A 332 -8.33 -11.91 -22.72
N SER A 333 -7.54 -10.85 -22.83
CA SER A 333 -7.44 -10.05 -24.05
C SER A 333 -6.77 -10.85 -25.17
N ASP A 334 -7.21 -10.68 -26.42
CA ASP A 334 -6.60 -11.35 -27.58
C ASP A 334 -5.12 -10.96 -27.76
N ASN A 335 -4.75 -9.76 -27.30
CA ASN A 335 -3.39 -9.23 -27.34
C ASN A 335 -2.70 -9.28 -25.96
N ALA A 336 -3.16 -10.16 -25.06
CA ALA A 336 -2.58 -10.27 -23.73
C ALA A 336 -1.09 -10.67 -23.78
N THR A 337 -0.31 -10.10 -22.87
CA THR A 337 1.08 -10.51 -22.64
C THR A 337 1.11 -11.65 -21.63
N PHE A 338 1.81 -12.73 -21.94
CA PHE A 338 1.93 -13.89 -21.08
C PHE A 338 3.36 -14.02 -20.56
N ILE A 339 3.48 -14.17 -19.24
CA ILE A 339 4.72 -14.44 -18.55
C ILE A 339 4.60 -15.82 -17.90
N TYR A 340 5.54 -16.71 -18.15
CA TYR A 340 5.61 -18.01 -17.52
C TYR A 340 6.93 -18.12 -16.74
N ASN A 341 6.82 -18.30 -15.42
CA ASN A 341 7.96 -18.37 -14.51
C ASN A 341 8.96 -17.20 -14.64
N GLY A 342 8.48 -16.00 -14.98
CA GLY A 342 9.29 -14.80 -15.10
C GLY A 342 9.80 -14.50 -16.50
N LYS A 343 9.58 -15.38 -17.49
CA LYS A 343 9.94 -15.14 -18.89
C LYS A 343 8.71 -14.92 -19.75
N LYS A 344 8.80 -13.98 -20.69
CA LYS A 344 7.74 -13.73 -21.67
C LYS A 344 7.57 -14.92 -22.61
N LEU A 345 6.33 -15.31 -22.86
CA LEU A 345 5.98 -16.30 -23.87
C LEU A 345 5.53 -15.62 -25.15
N ASP A 346 6.19 -15.94 -26.27
CA ASP A 346 5.76 -15.52 -27.61
C ASP A 346 4.62 -16.37 -28.17
N VAL A 347 4.60 -17.66 -27.78
CA VAL A 347 3.57 -18.63 -28.18
C VAL A 347 3.02 -19.26 -26.90
N VAL A 348 1.69 -19.17 -26.76
CA VAL A 348 0.98 -19.70 -25.59
C VAL A 348 -0.03 -20.74 -26.02
N SER A 349 -0.03 -21.88 -25.35
CA SER A 349 -1.01 -22.96 -25.46
C SER A 349 -2.01 -22.89 -24.30
N ASP A 350 -3.18 -23.50 -24.47
CA ASP A 350 -4.16 -23.58 -23.38
C ASP A 350 -3.64 -24.40 -22.18
N ALA A 351 -2.70 -25.33 -22.42
CA ALA A 351 -2.07 -26.11 -21.35
C ALA A 351 -1.21 -25.24 -20.42
N ASP A 352 -0.61 -24.16 -20.93
CA ASP A 352 0.19 -23.25 -20.10
C ASP A 352 -0.67 -22.52 -19.06
N LEU A 353 -1.98 -22.38 -19.29
CA LEU A 353 -2.92 -21.77 -18.35
C LEU A 353 -3.34 -22.71 -17.22
N GLN A 354 -3.04 -24.00 -17.35
CA GLN A 354 -3.34 -25.02 -16.35
C GLN A 354 -2.11 -25.28 -15.48
N ALA A 355 -1.76 -24.32 -14.62
CA ALA A 355 -0.64 -24.50 -13.68
C ALA A 355 -0.93 -25.67 -12.74
N ASP A 356 0.03 -26.60 -12.58
CA ASP A 356 -0.13 -27.77 -11.72
C ASP A 356 0.15 -27.40 -10.26
N ASN A 357 1.22 -26.64 -9.99
CA ASN A 357 1.50 -26.11 -8.66
C ASN A 357 1.92 -24.64 -8.75
N GLY A 358 1.09 -23.76 -8.20
CA GLY A 358 1.37 -22.33 -8.15
C GLY A 358 0.11 -21.53 -8.41
N TYR A 359 0.15 -20.61 -9.36
CA TYR A 359 -0.98 -19.73 -9.67
C TYR A 359 -0.95 -19.18 -11.10
N VAL A 360 -2.11 -18.71 -11.54
CA VAL A 360 -2.27 -17.81 -12.68
C VAL A 360 -2.79 -16.49 -12.15
N ARG A 361 -2.02 -15.41 -12.38
CA ARG A 361 -2.39 -14.04 -12.02
C ARG A 361 -2.81 -13.31 -13.29
N LEU A 362 -4.03 -12.82 -13.30
CA LEU A 362 -4.58 -12.03 -14.40
C LEU A 362 -4.65 -10.57 -13.96
N ILE A 363 -4.07 -9.68 -14.77
CA ILE A 363 -4.03 -8.25 -14.51
C ILE A 363 -4.73 -7.49 -15.62
N SER A 364 -5.63 -6.59 -15.22
CA SER A 364 -6.40 -5.72 -16.09
C SER A 364 -6.09 -4.28 -15.74
N ASN A 365 -5.79 -3.45 -16.73
CA ASN A 365 -5.58 -2.00 -16.53
C ASN A 365 -6.80 -1.17 -16.98
N ASN A 366 -7.96 -1.83 -17.12
CA ASN A 366 -9.18 -1.24 -17.68
C ASN A 366 -10.45 -1.49 -16.82
N GLY A 367 -10.28 -1.77 -15.53
CA GLY A 367 -11.39 -2.04 -14.60
C GLY A 367 -12.01 -3.42 -14.79
N GLY A 368 -11.17 -4.44 -15.03
CA GLY A 368 -11.57 -5.85 -15.00
C GLY A 368 -12.35 -6.36 -16.21
N SER A 369 -12.52 -5.54 -17.25
CA SER A 369 -13.32 -5.93 -18.43
C SER A 369 -12.63 -6.99 -19.28
N THR A 370 -11.32 -6.84 -19.46
CA THR A 370 -10.42 -7.83 -20.05
C THR A 370 -9.09 -7.78 -19.32
N TYR A 371 -8.40 -8.92 -19.29
CA TYR A 371 -7.08 -9.04 -18.69
C TYR A 371 -6.00 -8.99 -19.76
N ASP A 372 -5.10 -8.00 -19.64
CA ASP A 372 -4.09 -7.66 -20.64
C ASP A 372 -2.72 -8.28 -20.32
N THR A 373 -2.51 -8.68 -19.06
CA THR A 373 -1.29 -9.39 -18.64
C THR A 373 -1.66 -10.64 -17.85
N VAL A 374 -0.99 -11.75 -18.18
CA VAL A 374 -1.19 -13.06 -17.56
C VAL A 374 0.16 -13.55 -17.06
N ILE A 375 0.30 -13.70 -15.75
CA ILE A 375 1.51 -14.21 -15.11
C ILE A 375 1.21 -15.61 -14.58
N ILE A 376 1.91 -16.60 -15.12
CA ILE A 376 1.79 -18.00 -14.77
C ILE A 376 3.01 -18.37 -13.94
N LYS A 377 2.77 -18.85 -12.73
CA LYS A 377 3.78 -19.40 -11.85
C LYS A 377 3.48 -20.86 -11.65
N ASP A 378 4.37 -21.71 -12.13
CA ASP A 378 4.24 -23.17 -12.01
C ASP A 378 5.56 -23.78 -11.58
N TYR A 379 5.50 -24.70 -10.62
CA TYR A 379 6.68 -25.32 -10.03
C TYR A 379 6.46 -26.79 -9.73
N GLU A 380 7.54 -27.54 -9.65
CA GLU A 380 7.51 -28.89 -9.14
C GLU A 380 8.02 -28.94 -7.70
N THR A 381 7.38 -29.75 -6.87
CA THR A 381 7.79 -29.94 -5.48
C THR A 381 8.57 -31.24 -5.32
N PHE A 382 9.79 -31.13 -4.79
CA PHE A 382 10.66 -32.27 -4.52
C PHE A 382 10.98 -32.40 -3.04
N ILE A 383 11.03 -33.64 -2.53
CA ILE A 383 11.52 -33.95 -1.19
C ILE A 383 12.99 -34.34 -1.29
N VAL A 384 13.86 -33.66 -0.55
CA VAL A 384 15.30 -33.97 -0.58
C VAL A 384 15.61 -35.22 0.23
N ASP A 385 16.40 -36.10 -0.36
CA ASP A 385 17.01 -37.22 0.32
C ASP A 385 18.41 -36.86 0.84
N LYS A 386 19.24 -36.27 -0.03
CA LYS A 386 20.63 -35.94 0.26
C LYS A 386 21.05 -34.67 -0.50
N ALA A 387 21.83 -33.81 0.16
CA ALA A 387 22.50 -32.68 -0.47
C ALA A 387 24.02 -32.86 -0.38
N ILE A 388 24.74 -32.63 -1.48
CA ILE A 388 26.20 -32.71 -1.56
C ILE A 388 26.72 -31.31 -1.90
N ALA A 389 27.15 -30.58 -0.87
CA ALA A 389 27.58 -29.19 -1.01
C ALA A 389 28.84 -29.01 -1.87
N THR A 390 29.76 -29.99 -1.89
CA THR A 390 31.00 -29.92 -2.68
C THR A 390 30.76 -29.94 -4.18
N ASP A 391 29.68 -30.60 -4.59
CA ASP A 391 29.36 -30.86 -5.99
C ASP A 391 28.11 -30.08 -6.42
N SER A 392 27.60 -29.21 -5.54
CA SER A 392 26.34 -28.47 -5.73
C SER A 392 25.16 -29.37 -6.12
N LEU A 393 25.09 -30.61 -5.63
CA LEU A 393 24.13 -31.60 -6.13
C LEU A 393 23.08 -31.97 -5.06
N LEU A 394 21.81 -31.97 -5.46
CA LEU A 394 20.68 -32.44 -4.67
C LEU A 394 20.21 -33.80 -5.19
N TYR A 395 19.89 -34.73 -4.30
CA TYR A 395 19.20 -35.98 -4.61
C TYR A 395 17.81 -35.96 -3.99
N PHE A 396 16.83 -36.38 -4.77
CA PHE A 396 15.44 -36.38 -4.36
C PHE A 396 14.97 -37.77 -3.93
N LYS A 397 14.04 -37.81 -2.98
CA LYS A 397 13.35 -39.04 -2.57
C LYS A 397 12.42 -39.54 -3.68
N TYR A 398 12.02 -40.80 -3.55
CA TYR A 398 11.04 -41.45 -4.44
C TYR A 398 11.50 -41.55 -5.89
N ASP A 399 12.80 -41.84 -6.09
CA ASP A 399 13.40 -42.07 -7.41
C ASP A 399 13.20 -40.91 -8.39
N LYS A 400 13.10 -39.68 -7.86
CA LYS A 400 12.96 -38.44 -8.64
C LYS A 400 14.30 -37.91 -9.19
N GLY A 401 15.37 -38.69 -9.07
CA GLY A 401 16.69 -38.34 -9.59
C GLY A 401 17.44 -37.33 -8.74
N SER A 402 18.27 -36.52 -9.41
CA SER A 402 19.11 -35.50 -8.80
C SER A 402 19.07 -34.21 -9.58
N LEU A 403 19.31 -33.10 -8.91
CA LEU A 403 19.41 -31.76 -9.46
C LEU A 403 20.82 -31.21 -9.21
N ASP A 404 21.49 -30.84 -10.30
CA ASP A 404 22.78 -30.17 -10.26
C ASP A 404 22.56 -28.65 -10.22
N LEU A 405 23.05 -28.03 -9.16
CA LEU A 405 23.01 -26.59 -8.92
C LEU A 405 24.35 -25.92 -9.28
N SER A 406 25.33 -26.67 -9.83
CA SER A 406 26.53 -26.06 -10.38
C SER A 406 26.18 -25.20 -11.59
N ASN A 407 26.80 -24.02 -11.69
CA ASN A 407 26.45 -22.94 -12.62
C ASN A 407 26.11 -23.44 -14.03
N GLY A 408 24.88 -23.17 -14.49
CA GLY A 408 24.43 -23.44 -15.87
C GLY A 408 23.10 -24.18 -15.99
N SER A 409 22.46 -24.58 -14.88
CA SER A 409 21.07 -25.04 -14.90
C SER A 409 20.12 -23.85 -14.69
N ASN A 410 19.20 -23.64 -15.63
CA ASN A 410 18.15 -22.62 -15.57
C ASN A 410 17.13 -23.00 -14.48
N ILE A 411 17.54 -23.07 -13.21
CA ILE A 411 16.74 -23.63 -12.13
C ILE A 411 16.89 -22.74 -10.90
N THR A 412 15.83 -22.03 -10.54
CA THR A 412 15.70 -21.36 -9.25
C THR A 412 15.09 -22.33 -8.25
N ALA A 413 15.69 -22.40 -7.06
CA ALA A 413 15.35 -23.38 -6.05
C ALA A 413 15.10 -22.67 -4.70
N ASN A 414 13.84 -22.64 -4.25
CA ASN A 414 13.47 -22.05 -2.96
C ASN A 414 13.37 -23.13 -1.87
N ILE A 415 14.04 -22.89 -0.73
CA ILE A 415 14.05 -23.81 0.41
C ILE A 415 12.84 -23.52 1.30
N LEU A 416 11.97 -24.52 1.48
CA LEU A 416 10.89 -24.49 2.46
C LEU A 416 11.25 -25.42 3.63
N GLN A 417 11.47 -24.86 4.82
CA GLN A 417 11.72 -25.65 6.02
C GLN A 417 10.41 -25.91 6.77
N ARG A 418 9.93 -27.17 6.74
CA ARG A 418 8.83 -27.62 7.61
C ARG A 418 9.30 -28.78 8.49
N VAL A 419 9.39 -28.50 9.80
CA VAL A 419 9.40 -29.47 10.91
C VAL A 419 10.26 -30.73 10.67
N LYS A 420 11.55 -30.54 10.35
CA LYS A 420 12.60 -31.56 10.11
C LYS A 420 12.72 -32.14 8.68
N ARG A 421 12.07 -31.57 7.66
CA ARG A 421 12.30 -31.94 6.25
C ARG A 421 12.63 -30.71 5.41
N LEU A 422 13.59 -30.85 4.50
CA LEU A 422 13.87 -29.89 3.43
C LEU A 422 13.02 -30.24 2.22
N ILE A 423 12.24 -29.26 1.74
CA ILE A 423 11.44 -29.34 0.53
C ILE A 423 11.94 -28.23 -0.40
N PHE A 424 12.07 -28.56 -1.69
CA PHE A 424 12.39 -27.57 -2.73
C PHE A 424 11.21 -27.39 -3.67
N GLN A 425 11.00 -26.15 -4.07
CA GLN A 425 10.26 -25.81 -5.27
C GLN A 425 11.27 -25.55 -6.38
N VAL A 426 11.15 -26.33 -7.45
CA VAL A 426 11.95 -26.18 -8.66
C VAL A 426 11.08 -25.46 -9.67
N PHE A 427 11.49 -24.25 -10.01
CA PHE A 427 10.93 -23.53 -11.15
C PHE A 427 11.79 -23.89 -12.37
N GLN A 428 11.16 -24.22 -13.50
CA GLN A 428 11.90 -24.16 -14.75
C GLN A 428 12.16 -22.68 -15.08
N GLN A 429 13.44 -22.31 -15.05
CA GLN A 429 14.12 -21.13 -15.62
C GLN A 429 14.49 -19.91 -14.71
N GLU A 430 15.84 -19.69 -14.63
CA GLU A 430 16.79 -18.63 -14.14
C GLU A 430 16.37 -17.48 -13.18
N VAL A 431 17.22 -16.83 -12.35
CA VAL A 431 18.45 -17.05 -11.55
C VAL A 431 18.36 -16.00 -10.42
N PHE A 432 18.49 -16.37 -9.14
CA PHE A 432 19.16 -15.56 -8.08
C PHE A 432 19.27 -16.46 -6.83
N CYS A 433 20.49 -16.82 -6.43
CA CYS A 433 20.74 -17.49 -5.16
C CYS A 433 21.73 -16.66 -4.34
N ARG A 434 21.27 -16.12 -3.22
CA ARG A 434 22.13 -15.72 -2.11
C ARG A 434 22.18 -16.87 -1.12
N LEU A 435 23.31 -17.59 -1.11
CA LEU A 435 23.62 -18.58 -0.07
C LEU A 435 23.95 -17.83 1.24
N LEU A 436 23.33 -18.26 2.34
CA LEU A 436 23.81 -18.05 3.71
C LEU A 436 24.70 -19.21 4.13
#